data_AF-A0A099RZT7-F1
#
_entry.id   AF-A0A099RZT7-F1
#
_cell.length_a   1.000
_cell.length_b   1.000
_cell.length_c   1.000
_cell.angle_alpha   90.00
_cell.angle_beta   90.00
_cell.angle_gamma   90.00
#
_symmetry.space_group_name_H-M   'P 1'
#
loop_
_entity.id
_entity.type
_entity.pdbx_description
1 polymer ?
#
loop_
_entity_poly.entity_id
_entity_poly.type
_entity_poly.pdbx_seq_one_letter_code
_entity_poly.pdbx_strand_id
1 'polypeptide(L)'
;MNLDDFMEEYKKISLEIKKSLDNDDLDSLEILLEGREKVIESLDIDSFDREELKKIYEKYEIYELDQLIFEEIKLQKNQMRNKIFEVEKQKKMRKGYNNLNAKAVFLTKEI
;
A
#
# COMPACT_ATOMS: atom_id res chain seq x y z
N MET A 1 -14.80 3.47 24.16
CA MET A 1 -15.40 2.43 23.30
C MET A 1 -15.27 1.10 24.03
N ASN A 2 -16.21 0.16 23.88
CA ASN A 2 -16.02 -1.20 24.42
C ASN A 2 -15.22 -2.07 23.41
N LEU A 3 -14.78 -3.26 23.82
CA LEU A 3 -13.91 -4.09 22.99
C LEU A 3 -14.61 -4.68 21.76
N ASP A 4 -15.91 -4.99 21.83
CA ASP A 4 -16.67 -5.50 20.68
C ASP A 4 -16.91 -4.40 19.63
N ASP A 5 -17.33 -3.21 20.05
CA ASP A 5 -17.54 -2.05 19.17
C ASP A 5 -16.23 -1.69 18.44
N PHE A 6 -15.12 -1.70 19.17
CA PHE A 6 -13.79 -1.46 18.62
C PHE A 6 -13.44 -2.47 17.52
N MET A 7 -13.64 -3.76 17.79
CA MET A 7 -13.31 -4.80 16.82
C MET A 7 -14.22 -4.76 15.59
N GLU A 8 -15.49 -4.40 15.75
CA GLU A 8 -16.40 -4.19 14.62
C GLU A 8 -15.96 -3.04 13.73
N GLU A 9 -15.66 -1.88 14.31
CA GLU A 9 -15.17 -0.72 13.56
C GLU A 9 -13.83 -0.99 12.88
N TYR A 10 -12.89 -1.60 13.61
CA TYR A 10 -11.59 -1.97 13.08
C TYR A 10 -11.73 -2.95 11.90
N LYS A 11 -12.55 -3.99 12.06
CA LYS A 11 -12.78 -4.99 11.00
C LYS A 11 -13.43 -4.35 9.78
N LYS A 12 -14.42 -3.47 9.99
CA LYS A 12 -15.10 -2.76 8.91
C LYS A 12 -14.12 -1.91 8.10
N ILE A 13 -13.33 -1.06 8.75
CA ILE A 13 -12.35 -0.22 8.06
C ILE A 13 -11.29 -1.09 7.37
N SER A 14 -10.86 -2.18 8.00
CA SER A 14 -9.89 -3.11 7.41
C SER A 14 -10.42 -3.79 6.13
N LEU A 15 -11.71 -4.15 6.08
CA LEU A 15 -12.34 -4.64 4.86
C LEU A 15 -12.44 -3.57 3.77
N GLU A 16 -12.71 -2.33 4.13
CA GLU A 16 -12.72 -1.20 3.19
C GLU A 16 -11.31 -0.93 2.63
N ILE A 17 -10.26 -1.01 3.47
CA ILE A 17 -8.85 -0.93 3.05
C ILE A 17 -8.53 -2.04 2.04
N LYS A 18 -8.88 -3.29 2.37
CA LYS A 18 -8.70 -4.43 1.45
C LYS A 18 -9.36 -4.15 0.10
N LYS A 19 -10.60 -3.65 0.11
CA LYS A 19 -11.35 -3.33 -1.11
C LYS A 19 -10.69 -2.19 -1.89
N SER A 20 -10.21 -1.15 -1.23
CA SER A 20 -9.49 -0.04 -1.88
C SER A 20 -8.19 -0.54 -2.53
N LEU A 21 -7.43 -1.39 -1.85
CA LEU A 21 -6.23 -2.05 -2.40
C LEU A 21 -6.56 -2.91 -3.61
N ASP A 22 -7.60 -3.73 -3.54
CA ASP A 22 -8.02 -4.62 -4.65
C ASP A 22 -8.46 -3.84 -5.90
N ASN A 23 -8.89 -2.58 -5.74
CA ASN A 23 -9.35 -1.72 -6.83
C ASN A 23 -8.32 -0.64 -7.25
N ASP A 24 -7.11 -0.65 -6.68
CA ASP A 24 -6.06 0.37 -6.90
C ASP A 24 -6.55 1.81 -6.63
N ASP A 25 -7.51 1.97 -5.70
CA ASP A 25 -8.08 3.25 -5.31
C ASP A 25 -7.26 3.88 -4.17
N LEU A 26 -6.14 4.47 -4.53
CA LEU A 26 -5.16 5.03 -3.59
C LEU A 26 -5.66 6.30 -2.88
N ASP A 27 -6.56 7.06 -3.50
CA ASP A 27 -7.11 8.29 -2.91
C ASP A 27 -7.96 7.96 -1.68
N SER A 28 -8.79 6.91 -1.78
CA SER A 28 -9.55 6.40 -0.64
C SER A 28 -8.66 5.70 0.39
N LEU A 29 -7.56 5.07 -0.04
CA LEU A 29 -6.69 4.28 0.84
C LEU A 29 -6.08 5.12 1.96
N GLU A 30 -5.60 6.32 1.66
CA GLU A 30 -4.99 7.22 2.64
C GLU A 30 -5.98 7.60 3.75
N ILE A 31 -7.19 8.00 3.36
CA ILE A 31 -8.28 8.35 4.30
C ILE A 31 -8.65 7.15 5.18
N LEU A 32 -8.72 5.95 4.60
CA LEU A 32 -9.06 4.73 5.32
C LEU A 32 -7.97 4.32 6.32
N LEU A 33 -6.70 4.50 5.98
CA LEU A 33 -5.58 4.23 6.89
C LEU A 33 -5.58 5.18 8.08
N GLU A 34 -5.78 6.49 7.85
CA GLU A 34 -5.95 7.47 8.93
C GLU A 34 -7.17 7.15 9.80
N GLY A 35 -8.27 6.72 9.18
CA GLY A 35 -9.48 6.30 9.89
C GLY A 35 -9.20 5.12 10.82
N ARG A 36 -8.43 4.13 10.34
CA ARG A 36 -8.04 2.96 11.13
C ARG A 36 -7.14 3.34 12.31
N GLU A 37 -6.21 4.27 12.12
CA GLU A 37 -5.35 4.78 13.20
C GLU A 37 -6.17 5.45 14.30
N LYS A 38 -7.15 6.29 13.93
CA LYS A 38 -8.08 6.91 14.90
C LYS A 38 -8.89 5.89 15.68
N VAL A 39 -9.32 4.79 15.05
CA VAL A 39 -10.01 3.70 15.78
C VAL A 39 -9.06 3.06 16.78
N ILE A 40 -7.81 2.78 16.40
CA ILE A 40 -6.78 2.24 17.31
C ILE A 40 -6.56 3.17 18.51
N GLU A 41 -6.44 4.48 18.27
CA GLU A 41 -6.25 5.49 19.32
C GLU A 41 -7.49 5.69 20.22
N SER A 42 -8.68 5.33 19.74
CA SER A 42 -9.93 5.47 20.50
C SER A 42 -10.10 4.43 21.61
N LEU A 43 -9.29 3.38 21.60
CA LEU A 43 -9.29 2.33 22.60
C LEU A 43 -8.11 2.48 23.56
N ASP A 44 -8.41 2.55 24.85
CA ASP A 44 -7.39 2.44 25.89
C ASP A 44 -6.99 0.96 26.04
N ILE A 45 -6.02 0.52 25.24
CA ILE A 45 -5.57 -0.88 25.19
C ILE A 45 -5.03 -1.35 26.55
N ASP A 46 -4.45 -0.44 27.34
CA ASP A 46 -3.88 -0.75 28.66
C ASP A 46 -4.96 -1.09 29.70
N SER A 47 -6.22 -0.82 29.39
CA SER A 47 -7.37 -1.17 30.25
C SER A 47 -7.83 -2.63 30.12
N PHE A 48 -7.26 -3.42 29.19
CA PHE A 48 -7.69 -4.79 28.90
C PHE A 48 -6.58 -5.82 29.14
N ASP A 49 -6.98 -7.02 29.56
CA ASP A 49 -6.03 -8.12 29.68
C ASP A 49 -5.61 -8.66 28.30
N ARG A 50 -4.37 -9.16 28.23
CA ARG A 50 -3.80 -9.69 26.98
C ARG A 50 -4.58 -10.89 26.46
N GLU A 51 -5.11 -11.75 27.33
CA GLU A 51 -5.93 -12.89 26.90
C GLU A 51 -7.29 -12.44 26.37
N GLU A 52 -7.88 -11.38 26.93
CA GLU A 52 -9.14 -10.80 26.45
C GLU A 52 -8.98 -10.24 25.04
N LEU A 53 -7.93 -9.46 24.81
CA LEU A 53 -7.58 -8.93 23.49
C LEU A 53 -7.36 -10.06 22.47
N LYS A 54 -6.66 -11.13 22.88
CA LYS A 54 -6.40 -12.27 22.00
C LYS A 54 -7.68 -13.00 21.61
N LYS A 55 -8.55 -13.31 22.59
CA LYS A 55 -9.82 -14.01 22.34
C LYS A 55 -10.72 -13.23 21.40
N ILE A 56 -10.75 -11.91 21.54
CA ILE A 56 -11.59 -11.08 20.70
C ILE A 56 -10.99 -10.94 19.28
N TYR A 57 -9.65 -10.87 19.15
CA TYR A 57 -8.97 -10.91 17.85
C TYR A 57 -9.28 -12.20 17.08
N GLU A 58 -9.30 -13.35 17.78
CA GLU A 58 -9.68 -14.64 17.22
C GLU A 58 -11.18 -14.67 16.85
N LYS A 59 -12.07 -14.19 17.75
CA LYS A 59 -13.53 -14.11 17.51
C LYS A 59 -13.87 -13.34 16.23
N TYR A 60 -13.18 -12.23 15.98
CA TYR A 60 -13.44 -11.37 14.83
C TYR A 60 -12.62 -11.75 13.59
N GLU A 61 -11.75 -12.77 13.66
CA GLU A 61 -10.90 -13.25 12.56
C GLU A 61 -10.02 -12.13 11.96
N ILE A 62 -9.60 -11.16 12.79
CA ILE A 62 -8.88 -9.97 12.32
C ILE A 62 -7.46 -10.30 11.87
N TYR A 63 -6.85 -11.31 12.49
CA TYR A 63 -5.49 -11.71 12.19
C TYR A 63 -5.28 -12.04 10.70
N GLU A 64 -6.18 -12.83 10.12
CA GLU A 64 -6.09 -13.23 8.70
C GLU A 64 -6.29 -12.03 7.78
N LEU A 65 -7.24 -11.16 8.10
CA LEU A 65 -7.50 -9.93 7.34
C LEU A 65 -6.27 -9.01 7.33
N ASP A 66 -5.61 -8.84 8.48
CA ASP A 66 -4.42 -8.01 8.61
C ASP A 66 -3.23 -8.59 7.84
N GLN A 67 -3.06 -9.92 7.85
CA GLN A 67 -2.06 -10.59 7.02
C GLN A 67 -2.32 -10.34 5.52
N LEU A 68 -3.55 -10.49 5.07
CA LEU A 68 -3.92 -10.27 3.66
C LEU A 68 -3.65 -8.82 3.21
N ILE A 69 -4.02 -7.84 4.04
CA ILE A 69 -3.75 -6.42 3.75
C ILE A 69 -2.24 -6.16 3.67
N PHE A 70 -1.46 -6.71 4.61
CA PHE A 70 -0.02 -6.53 4.64
C PHE A 70 0.67 -7.13 3.40
N GLU A 71 0.28 -8.34 3.01
CA GLU A 71 0.80 -9.01 1.82
C GLU A 71 0.48 -8.22 0.54
N GLU A 72 -0.75 -7.71 0.42
CA GLU A 72 -1.18 -6.92 -0.73
C GLU A 72 -0.38 -5.62 -0.85
N ILE A 73 -0.23 -4.86 0.25
CA ILE A 73 0.60 -3.64 0.27
C ILE A 73 2.04 -3.96 -0.15
N LYS A 74 2.59 -5.07 0.34
CA LYS A 74 3.95 -5.50 -0.01
C LYS A 74 4.06 -5.84 -1.49
N LEU A 75 3.06 -6.51 -2.06
CA LEU A 75 2.99 -6.84 -3.48
C LEU A 75 2.94 -5.56 -4.33
N GLN A 76 2.04 -4.64 -4.03
CA GLN A 76 1.88 -3.38 -4.76
C GLN A 76 3.15 -2.52 -4.70
N LYS A 77 3.79 -2.44 -3.52
CA LYS A 77 5.08 -1.76 -3.36
C LYS A 77 6.16 -2.33 -4.29
N ASN A 78 6.25 -3.66 -4.39
CA ASN A 78 7.20 -4.32 -5.27
C ASN A 78 6.90 -4.06 -6.75
N GLN A 79 5.62 -4.11 -7.15
CA GLN A 79 5.19 -3.79 -8.50
C GLN A 79 5.53 -2.33 -8.87
N MET A 80 5.29 -1.39 -7.96
CA MET A 80 5.63 0.02 -8.15
C MET A 80 7.13 0.22 -8.36
N ARG A 81 7.96 -0.46 -7.55
CA ARG A 81 9.43 -0.43 -7.69
C ARG A 81 9.89 -0.94 -9.05
N ASN A 82 9.28 -2.01 -9.55
CA ASN A 82 9.58 -2.56 -10.86
C ASN A 82 9.19 -1.58 -11.98
N LYS A 83 8.00 -0.97 -11.90
CA LYS A 83 7.57 0.08 -12.85
C LYS A 83 8.54 1.25 -12.89
N ILE A 84 9.02 1.73 -11.73
CA ILE A 84 10.04 2.80 -11.66
C ILE A 84 11.31 2.38 -12.38
N PHE A 85 11.81 1.17 -12.13
CA PHE A 85 13.02 0.67 -12.77
C PHE A 85 12.88 0.58 -14.29
N GLU A 86 11.73 0.13 -14.78
CA GLU A 86 11.44 0.10 -16.22
C GLU A 86 11.42 1.50 -16.83
N VAL A 87 10.79 2.47 -16.17
CA VAL A 87 10.77 3.87 -16.61
C VAL A 87 12.19 4.44 -16.68
N GLU A 88 13.04 4.17 -15.70
CA GLU A 88 14.44 4.58 -15.72
C GLU A 88 15.22 3.94 -16.88
N LYS A 89 15.01 2.65 -17.11
CA LYS A 89 15.63 1.91 -18.22
C LYS A 89 15.22 2.52 -19.56
N GLN A 90 13.93 2.80 -19.74
CA GLN A 90 13.41 3.46 -20.95
C GLN A 90 13.99 4.87 -21.14
N LYS A 91 14.10 5.67 -20.07
CA LYS A 91 14.75 6.99 -20.11
C LYS A 91 16.21 6.90 -20.56
N LYS A 92 16.97 5.92 -20.04
CA LYS A 92 18.36 5.68 -20.44
C LYS A 92 18.47 5.28 -21.92
N MET A 93 17.61 4.37 -22.40
CA MET A 93 17.57 3.99 -23.81
C MET A 93 17.27 5.19 -24.72
N ARG A 94 16.22 5.96 -24.42
CA ARG A 94 15.84 7.17 -25.20
C ARG A 94 16.98 8.19 -25.27
N LYS A 95 17.69 8.42 -24.16
CA LYS A 95 18.91 9.28 -24.15
C LYS A 95 20.02 8.71 -25.04
N GLY A 96 20.23 7.39 -25.02
CA GLY A 96 21.19 6.71 -25.90
C GLY A 96 20.86 6.89 -27.38
N TYR A 97 19.61 6.65 -27.78
CA TYR A 97 19.14 6.85 -29.16
C TYR A 97 19.28 8.32 -29.61
N ASN A 98 18.90 9.28 -28.77
CA ASN A 98 19.08 10.70 -29.09
C ASN A 98 20.56 11.10 -29.26
N ASN A 99 21.47 10.54 -28.44
CA ASN A 99 22.90 10.81 -28.56
C ASN A 99 23.48 10.20 -29.86
N LEU A 100 23.05 9.00 -30.24
CA LEU A 100 23.46 8.38 -31.50
C LEU A 100 22.93 9.14 -32.72
N ASN A 101 21.68 9.59 -32.70
CA ASN A 101 21.10 10.42 -33.77
C ASN A 101 21.80 11.78 -33.86
N ALA A 102 22.13 12.42 -32.74
CA ALA A 102 22.86 13.69 -32.74
C ALA A 102 24.28 13.53 -33.32
N LYS A 103 24.99 12.46 -32.97
CA LYS A 103 26.31 12.14 -33.56
C LYS A 103 26.22 11.78 -35.04
N ALA A 104 25.19 11.04 -35.46
CA ALA A 104 24.98 10.71 -36.87
C ALA A 104 24.70 11.95 -37.72
N VAL A 105 23.84 12.87 -37.25
CA VAL A 105 23.57 14.15 -37.93
C VAL A 105 24.82 15.03 -38.02
N PHE A 106 25.65 15.05 -36.97
CA PHE A 106 26.94 15.76 -36.98
C PHE A 106 27.89 15.20 -38.04
N LEU A 107 28.04 13.87 -38.11
CA LEU A 107 28.91 13.20 -39.09
C LEU A 107 28.43 13.36 -40.54
N THR A 108 27.13 13.51 -40.77
CA THR A 108 26.57 13.78 -42.12
C THR A 108 26.61 15.25 -42.53
N LYS A 109 26.89 16.19 -41.60
CA LYS A 109 26.95 17.63 -41.89
C LYS A 109 28.32 18.11 -42.38
N GLU A 110 29.35 17.26 -42.37
CA GLU A 110 30.69 17.57 -42.90
C GLU A 110 30.90 17.09 -44.36
N ILE A 111 29.84 17.01 -45.18
CA ILE A 111 29.95 16.75 -46.64
C ILE A 111 29.44 17.97 -47.40
#